data_AF-D2SNN9-F1
#
_entry.id   AF-D2SNN9-F1
#
_cell.length_a   1.000
_cell.length_b   1.000
_cell.length_c   1.000
_cell.angle_alpha   90.00
_cell.angle_beta   90.00
_cell.angle_gamma   90.00
#
_symmetry.space_group_name_H-M   'P 1'
#
loop_
_entity.id
_entity.type
_entity.pdbx_description
1 polymer ?
#
loop_
_entity_poly.entity_id
_entity_poly.type
_entity_poly.pdbx_seq_one_letter_code
_entity_poly.pdbx_strand_id
1 'polypeptide(L)'
;IEQAYGDGVDLQASAIFSLSDTKPYDVYAVGILELEVDILTGNHDILRVDILEDTGRSLSPEIDVAQIEGAFIMGLGYWTSEKMV
;
A
#
# COMPACT_ATOMS: atom_id res chain seq x y z
N ILE A 1 26.82 26.83 -5.13
CA ILE A 1 26.76 26.33 -6.54
C ILE A 1 27.75 27.11 -7.41
N GLU A 2 27.72 28.45 -7.43
CA GLU A 2 28.68 29.26 -8.20
C GLU A 2 30.15 28.98 -7.88
N GLN A 3 30.48 28.83 -6.59
CA GLN A 3 31.85 28.50 -6.19
C GLN A 3 32.28 27.08 -6.61
N ALA A 4 31.41 26.08 -6.42
CA ALA A 4 31.65 24.72 -6.89
C ALA A 4 31.78 24.64 -8.42
N TYR A 5 31.02 25.46 -9.16
CA TYR A 5 31.14 25.59 -10.62
C TYR A 5 32.46 26.26 -11.02
N GLY A 6 32.87 27.33 -10.33
CA GLY A 6 34.16 27.98 -10.52
C GLY A 6 35.36 27.07 -10.21
N ASP A 7 35.18 26.17 -9.24
CA ASP A 7 36.17 25.17 -8.83
C ASP A 7 36.11 23.87 -9.67
N GLY A 8 35.20 23.79 -10.66
CA GLY A 8 35.05 22.65 -11.57
C GLY A 8 34.58 21.36 -10.89
N VAL A 9 33.93 21.45 -9.73
CA VAL A 9 33.45 20.30 -8.96
C VAL A 9 32.19 19.73 -9.60
N ASP A 10 32.23 18.43 -9.91
CA ASP A 10 31.05 17.70 -10.39
C ASP A 10 30.01 17.57 -9.27
N LEU A 11 28.81 18.08 -9.53
CA LEU A 11 27.66 18.02 -8.63
C LEU A 11 26.68 16.90 -9.03
N GLN A 12 27.05 16.06 -10.00
CA GLN A 12 26.31 14.87 -10.34
C GLN A 12 26.71 13.71 -9.44
N ALA A 13 25.72 13.06 -8.86
CA ALA A 13 25.88 11.79 -8.18
C ALA A 13 24.90 10.80 -8.80
N SER A 14 25.40 9.64 -9.20
CA SER A 14 24.58 8.51 -9.62
C SER A 14 24.84 7.36 -8.66
N ALA A 15 23.77 6.77 -8.14
CA ALA A 15 23.84 5.59 -7.29
C ALA A 15 22.98 4.49 -7.89
N ILE A 16 23.45 3.25 -7.75
CA ILE A 16 22.71 2.04 -8.15
C ILE A 16 22.43 1.26 -6.88
N PHE A 17 21.19 0.80 -6.74
CA PHE A 17 20.75 -0.03 -5.63
C PHE A 17 20.41 -1.42 -6.14
N SER A 18 20.85 -2.45 -5.43
CA SER A 18 20.57 -3.85 -5.74
C SER A 18 19.69 -4.48 -4.66
N LEU A 19 18.91 -5.50 -5.01
CA LEU A 19 18.05 -6.20 -4.05
C LEU A 19 18.86 -6.90 -2.94
N SER A 20 20.15 -7.20 -3.17
CA SER A 20 21.06 -7.71 -2.14
C SER A 20 21.39 -6.70 -1.04
N ASP A 21 21.15 -5.41 -1.28
CA ASP A 21 21.39 -4.35 -0.30
C ASP A 21 20.21 -4.21 0.69
N THR A 22 19.07 -4.86 0.42
CA THR A 22 17.89 -4.86 1.29
C THR A 22 17.82 -6.13 2.13
N LYS A 23 17.60 -5.98 3.44
CA LYS A 23 17.15 -7.10 4.28
C LYS A 23 15.62 -7.23 4.15
N PRO A 24 15.10 -8.37 3.66
CA PRO A 24 13.65 -8.58 3.61
C PRO A 24 13.08 -8.68 5.03
N TYR A 25 11.83 -8.28 5.17
CA TYR A 25 11.05 -8.41 6.39
C TYR A 25 9.60 -8.77 6.02
N ASP A 26 8.92 -9.43 6.95
CA ASP A 26 7.52 -9.79 6.80
C ASP A 26 6.64 -8.62 7.26
N VAL A 27 5.57 -8.36 6.51
CA VAL A 27 4.53 -7.38 6.85
C VAL A 27 3.37 -8.16 7.44
N TYR A 28 2.94 -7.79 8.65
CA TYR A 28 1.83 -8.42 9.35
C TYR A 28 0.60 -7.51 9.35
N ALA A 29 -0.57 -8.09 9.08
CA ALA A 29 -1.82 -7.35 9.12
C ALA A 29 -2.98 -8.20 9.66
N VAL A 30 -4.00 -7.53 10.18
CA VAL A 30 -5.28 -8.12 10.56
C VAL A 30 -6.41 -7.22 10.07
N GLY A 31 -7.45 -7.83 9.50
CA GLY A 31 -8.65 -7.14 9.05
C GLY A 31 -9.90 -7.80 9.61
N ILE A 32 -10.87 -6.98 10.03
CA ILE A 32 -12.19 -7.40 10.48
C ILE A 32 -13.22 -6.67 9.62
N LEU A 33 -14.22 -7.40 9.14
CA LEU A 33 -15.30 -6.91 8.28
C LEU A 33 -16.65 -7.32 8.89
N GLU A 34 -17.56 -6.35 9.00
CA GLU A 34 -18.96 -6.57 9.34
C GLU A 34 -19.83 -6.20 8.14
N LEU A 35 -20.74 -7.10 7.76
CA LEU A 35 -21.63 -6.93 6.60
C LEU A 35 -23.00 -7.54 6.87
N GLU A 36 -24.02 -6.98 6.23
CA GLU A 36 -25.39 -7.50 6.22
C GLU A 36 -25.67 -8.16 4.87
N VAL A 37 -26.37 -9.31 4.87
CA VAL A 37 -26.72 -10.04 3.64
C VAL A 37 -28.24 -10.18 3.54
N ASP A 38 -28.80 -9.78 2.41
CA ASP A 38 -30.17 -10.10 2.05
C ASP A 38 -30.25 -11.53 1.53
N ILE A 39 -30.85 -12.41 2.32
CA ILE A 39 -30.99 -13.84 2.01
C ILE A 39 -31.92 -14.15 0.83
N LEU A 40 -32.78 -13.20 0.42
CA LEU A 40 -33.70 -13.39 -0.70
C LEU A 40 -33.08 -12.99 -2.03
N THR A 41 -32.28 -11.91 -2.05
CA THR A 41 -31.68 -11.37 -3.27
C THR A 41 -30.21 -11.75 -3.45
N GLY A 42 -29.52 -12.11 -2.37
CA GLY A 42 -28.08 -12.35 -2.36
C GLY A 42 -27.23 -11.08 -2.34
N ASN A 43 -27.85 -9.91 -2.24
CA ASN A 43 -27.14 -8.64 -2.06
C ASN A 43 -26.52 -8.55 -0.66
N HIS A 44 -25.44 -7.80 -0.55
CA HIS A 44 -24.78 -7.54 0.73
C HIS A 44 -24.30 -6.10 0.82
N ASP A 45 -24.39 -5.54 2.02
CA ASP A 45 -23.91 -4.20 2.35
C ASP A 45 -22.85 -4.29 3.44
N ILE A 46 -21.73 -3.60 3.21
CA ILE A 46 -20.64 -3.53 4.19
C ILE A 46 -20.96 -2.44 5.20
N LEU A 47 -21.04 -2.82 6.47
CA LEU A 47 -21.36 -1.91 7.57
C LEU A 47 -20.12 -1.27 8.14
N ARG A 48 -19.05 -2.06 8.32
CA ARG A 48 -17.81 -1.59 8.96
C ARG A 48 -16.61 -2.45 8.57
N VAL A 49 -15.46 -1.80 8.47
CA VAL A 49 -14.15 -2.43 8.26
C VAL A 49 -13.16 -1.83 9.26
N ASP A 50 -12.41 -2.68 9.95
CA ASP A 50 -11.27 -2.29 10.78
C ASP A 50 -10.02 -3.05 10.32
N ILE A 51 -8.96 -2.32 9.97
CA ILE A 51 -7.70 -2.90 9.49
C ILE A 51 -6.56 -2.36 10.36
N LEU A 52 -5.66 -3.25 10.75
CA LEU A 52 -4.41 -2.92 11.42
C LEU A 52 -3.27 -3.61 10.69
N GLU A 53 -2.31 -2.84 10.21
CA GLU A 53 -1.15 -3.33 9.45
C GLU A 53 0.15 -2.74 9.99
N ASP A 54 1.18 -3.59 10.12
CA ASP A 54 2.53 -3.21 10.50
C ASP A 54 3.29 -2.68 9.28
N THR A 55 3.35 -1.36 9.14
CA THR A 55 4.09 -0.67 8.07
C THR A 55 5.55 -0.38 8.46
N GLY A 56 6.03 -0.91 9.59
CA GLY A 56 7.33 -0.59 10.14
C GLY A 56 7.46 0.92 10.43
N ARG A 57 8.50 1.54 9.87
CA ARG A 57 8.65 3.01 9.92
C ARG A 57 8.19 3.61 8.60
N SER A 58 6.91 3.99 8.58
CA SER A 58 6.32 4.70 7.45
C SER A 58 7.15 5.93 7.03
N LEU A 59 7.41 6.04 5.73
CA LEU A 59 8.02 7.23 5.11
C LEU A 59 7.01 8.33 4.88
N SER A 60 5.76 7.96 4.55
CA SER A 60 4.62 8.86 4.38
C SER A 60 3.35 8.12 4.82
N PRO A 61 2.84 8.37 6.03
CA PRO A 61 1.70 7.66 6.58
C PRO A 61 0.44 7.73 5.72
N GLU A 62 0.22 8.87 5.05
CA GLU A 62 -0.95 9.09 4.21
C GLU A 62 -0.92 8.23 2.95
N ILE A 63 0.27 8.02 2.36
CA ILE A 63 0.43 7.14 1.20
C ILE A 63 0.21 5.70 1.62
N ASP A 64 0.79 5.28 2.76
CA ASP A 64 0.64 3.91 3.24
C ASP A 64 -0.83 3.59 3.51
N VAL A 65 -1.57 4.47 4.20
CA VAL A 65 -3.02 4.31 4.42
C VAL A 65 -3.76 4.18 3.09
N ALA A 66 -3.48 5.04 2.11
CA ALA A 66 -4.12 4.97 0.80
C ALA A 66 -3.83 3.67 0.05
N GLN A 67 -2.62 3.11 0.19
CA GLN A 67 -2.27 1.81 -0.40
C GLN A 67 -3.07 0.68 0.25
N ILE A 68 -3.18 0.68 1.58
CA ILE A 68 -3.94 -0.34 2.34
C ILE A 68 -5.41 -0.31 1.95
N GLU A 69 -6.03 0.88 1.92
CA GLU A 69 -7.43 1.05 1.53
C GLU A 69 -7.68 0.64 0.07
N GLY A 70 -6.79 1.05 -0.84
CA GLY A 70 -6.89 0.68 -2.25
C GLY A 70 -6.77 -0.83 -2.46
N ALA A 71 -5.79 -1.46 -1.82
CA ALA A 71 -5.61 -2.91 -1.87
C ALA A 71 -6.81 -3.66 -1.30
N PHE A 72 -7.37 -3.18 -0.19
CA PHE A 72 -8.56 -3.76 0.42
C PHE A 72 -9.77 -3.72 -0.52
N ILE A 73 -10.07 -2.57 -1.13
CA ILE A 73 -11.20 -2.44 -2.06
C ILE A 73 -11.00 -3.27 -3.33
N MET A 74 -9.77 -3.34 -3.86
CA MET A 74 -9.46 -4.23 -4.99
C MET A 74 -9.69 -5.70 -4.63
N GLY A 75 -9.19 -6.15 -3.47
CA GLY A 75 -9.40 -7.51 -3.00
C GLY A 75 -10.88 -7.81 -2.76
N LEU A 76 -11.62 -6.87 -2.16
CA LEU A 76 -13.05 -6.99 -1.95
C LEU A 76 -13.77 -7.21 -3.28
N GLY A 77 -13.55 -6.34 -4.26
CA GLY A 77 -14.12 -6.46 -5.60
C GLY A 77 -13.83 -7.82 -6.23
N TYR A 78 -12.58 -8.27 -6.17
CA TYR A 78 -12.16 -9.57 -6.68
C TYR A 78 -12.96 -10.74 -6.08
N TRP A 79 -13.24 -10.70 -4.77
CA TRP A 79 -13.96 -11.78 -4.09
C TRP A 79 -15.48 -11.70 -4.20
N THR A 80 -16.06 -10.50 -4.30
CA THR A 80 -17.51 -10.31 -4.15
C THR A 80 -18.23 -9.95 -5.43
N SER A 81 -17.56 -9.31 -6.39
CA SER A 81 -18.26 -8.61 -7.48
C SER A 81 -17.66 -8.86 -8.86
N GLU A 82 -16.35 -9.00 -8.96
CA GLU A 82 -15.67 -9.19 -10.23
C GLU A 82 -15.95 -10.58 -10.80
N LYS A 83 -16.35 -10.61 -12.07
CA LYS A 83 -16.57 -11.84 -12.82
C LYS A 83 -15.98 -11.68 -14.21
N MET A 84 -15.01 -12.53 -14.55
CA MET A 84 -14.59 -12.67 -15.94
C MET A 84 -15.69 -13.42 -16.71
N VAL A 85 -16.12 -12.83 -17.83
CA VAL A 85 -17.08 -13.42 -18.78
C VAL A 85 -16.39 -13.68 -20.11
#